data_AF-A0A968AVY4-F1
#
_entry.id   AF-A0A968AVY4-F1
#
_cell.length_a   1.000
_cell.length_b   1.000
_cell.length_c   1.000
_cell.angle_alpha   90.00
_cell.angle_beta   90.00
_cell.angle_gamma   90.00
#
_symmetry.space_group_name_H-M   'P 1'
#
loop_
_entity.id
_entity.type
_entity.pdbx_description
1 polymer ?
#
loop_
_entity_poly.entity_id
_entity_poly.type
_entity_poly.pdbx_seq_one_letter_code
_entity_poly.pdbx_strand_id
1 'polypeptide(L)'
;MPAAGAAARLRRFGVLRIIRAVLGGERSLPSVRFPVRHRVYEQAVKAIQEHKWLQSEKAGRDVGPEAAQDWNRRYWLRFYRQRFVQHLRGEAFFEEFGTECYRLVAGGLTASGEILDTVLDKVQEGAENLELICWARHHRLPRDQVLEILKALNINSRRLPPPRID
;
A
#
# COMPACT_ATOMS: atom_id res chain seq x y z
N MET A 1 13.16 -25.51 -37.96
CA MET A 1 14.17 -25.67 -36.89
C MET A 1 14.83 -24.32 -36.64
N PRO A 2 15.05 -23.91 -35.39
CA PRO A 2 14.02 -23.41 -34.50
C PRO A 2 14.11 -21.88 -34.28
N ALA A 3 12.94 -21.25 -34.27
CA ALA A 3 12.68 -19.97 -33.62
C ALA A 3 12.00 -20.28 -32.28
N ALA A 4 12.66 -20.03 -31.14
CA ALA A 4 12.04 -20.01 -29.80
C ALA A 4 13.08 -19.64 -28.75
N GLY A 5 13.24 -18.36 -28.43
CA GLY A 5 14.22 -17.98 -27.41
C GLY A 5 14.26 -16.49 -27.10
N ALA A 6 13.16 -15.93 -26.59
CA ALA A 6 13.20 -14.70 -25.76
C ALA A 6 11.82 -14.29 -25.21
N ALA A 7 10.71 -14.62 -25.89
CA ALA A 7 9.39 -14.07 -25.56
C ALA A 7 8.57 -14.85 -24.50
N ALA A 8 9.16 -15.82 -23.80
CA ALA A 8 8.43 -16.78 -22.96
C ALA A 8 8.65 -16.63 -21.44
N ARG A 9 8.95 -15.44 -20.92
CA ARG A 9 9.22 -15.24 -19.47
C ARG A 9 8.42 -14.14 -18.75
N LEU A 10 7.24 -13.79 -19.26
CA LEU A 10 6.30 -12.91 -18.55
C LEU A 10 4.86 -13.46 -18.55
N ARG A 11 4.71 -14.75 -18.25
CA ARG A 11 3.40 -15.42 -18.09
C ARG A 11 3.29 -16.12 -16.74
N ARG A 12 3.44 -15.39 -15.63
CA ARG A 12 3.19 -15.97 -14.29
C ARG A 12 2.56 -15.04 -13.25
N PHE A 13 2.03 -13.90 -13.66
CA PHE A 13 1.19 -13.09 -12.78
C PHE A 13 -0.14 -12.86 -13.50
N GLY A 14 -1.24 -13.26 -12.86
CA GLY A 14 -2.61 -13.18 -13.37
C GLY A 14 -3.11 -11.75 -13.55
N VAL A 15 -2.52 -10.99 -14.47
CA VAL A 15 -2.88 -9.61 -14.83
C VAL A 15 -3.50 -9.55 -16.24
N LEU A 16 -4.11 -10.63 -16.70
CA LEU A 16 -4.81 -10.70 -17.99
C LEU A 16 -6.26 -11.11 -17.81
N ARG A 17 -7.06 -10.24 -17.19
CA ARG A 17 -8.53 -10.28 -17.34
C ARG A 17 -9.19 -8.95 -17.70
N ILE A 18 -8.41 -7.92 -18.05
CA ILE A 18 -8.98 -6.63 -18.48
C ILE A 18 -8.74 -6.33 -19.97
N ILE A 19 -7.81 -7.00 -20.67
CA ILE A 19 -7.53 -6.73 -22.10
C ILE A 19 -8.09 -7.83 -23.03
N ARG A 20 -9.37 -8.20 -22.86
CA ARG A 20 -10.11 -8.98 -23.88
C ARG A 20 -11.52 -8.42 -24.17
N ALA A 21 -11.83 -7.22 -23.70
CA ALA A 21 -13.15 -6.60 -23.87
C ALA A 21 -13.19 -5.45 -24.90
N VAL A 22 -12.09 -5.15 -25.60
CA VAL A 22 -12.00 -3.96 -26.50
C VAL A 22 -12.17 -4.31 -27.99
N LEU A 23 -12.36 -5.57 -28.37
CA LEU A 23 -12.47 -5.97 -29.78
C LEU A 23 -13.75 -6.76 -30.11
N GLY A 24 -14.89 -6.41 -29.51
CA GLY A 24 -16.15 -7.00 -29.96
C GLY A 24 -17.39 -6.53 -29.20
N GLY A 25 -18.07 -5.55 -29.80
CA GLY A 25 -19.51 -5.36 -29.64
C GLY A 25 -19.96 -4.70 -28.35
N GLU A 26 -20.60 -3.55 -28.52
CA GLU A 26 -21.36 -2.79 -27.53
C GLU A 26 -22.09 -3.68 -26.53
N ARG A 27 -21.53 -3.78 -25.32
CA ARG A 27 -22.32 -3.90 -24.10
C ARG A 27 -21.92 -2.70 -23.28
N SER A 28 -22.88 -1.84 -22.96
CA SER A 28 -22.71 -0.81 -21.93
C SER A 28 -21.97 -1.45 -20.76
N LEU A 29 -20.73 -1.01 -20.54
CA LEU A 29 -19.99 -1.37 -19.35
C LEU A 29 -20.92 -1.00 -18.18
N PRO A 30 -21.19 -1.91 -17.23
CA PRO A 30 -21.87 -1.49 -16.01
C PRO A 30 -21.10 -0.28 -15.50
N SER A 31 -21.79 0.81 -15.17
CA SER A 31 -21.18 2.03 -14.64
C SER A 31 -20.25 1.63 -13.51
N VAL A 32 -18.96 1.48 -13.81
CA VAL A 32 -17.95 1.18 -12.82
C VAL A 32 -17.83 2.49 -12.09
N ARG A 33 -18.54 2.64 -10.97
CA ARG A 33 -18.33 3.76 -10.07
C ARG A 33 -16.87 3.72 -9.70
N PHE A 34 -16.09 4.64 -10.28
CA PHE A 34 -14.73 4.86 -9.83
C PHE A 34 -14.82 5.25 -8.37
N PRO A 35 -14.03 4.61 -7.48
CA PRO A 35 -14.02 4.98 -6.08
C PRO A 35 -13.63 6.46 -5.94
N VAL A 36 -14.15 7.11 -4.90
CA VAL A 36 -13.71 8.46 -4.52
C VAL A 36 -12.20 8.41 -4.35
N ARG A 37 -11.51 9.36 -5.00
CA ARG A 37 -10.05 9.42 -4.97
C ARG A 37 -9.59 10.20 -3.75
N HIS A 38 -8.67 9.62 -3.00
CA HIS A 38 -7.99 10.26 -1.90
C HIS A 38 -6.53 10.51 -2.25
N ARG A 39 -5.90 11.43 -1.51
CA ARG A 39 -4.47 11.69 -1.56
C ARG A 39 -3.86 11.47 -0.19
N VAL A 40 -2.82 10.67 -0.12
CA VAL A 40 -2.05 10.41 1.10
C VAL A 40 -1.51 11.72 1.65
N TYR A 41 -0.98 12.61 0.80
CA TYR A 41 -0.43 13.88 1.23
C TYR A 41 -1.47 14.81 1.85
N GLU A 42 -2.66 14.93 1.25
CA GLU A 42 -3.74 15.78 1.79
C GLU A 42 -4.20 15.29 3.16
N GLN A 43 -4.33 13.97 3.34
CA GLN A 43 -4.68 13.42 4.64
C GLN A 43 -3.54 13.58 5.66
N ALA A 44 -2.29 13.48 5.22
CA ALA A 44 -1.13 13.70 6.08
C ALA A 44 -1.05 15.15 6.58
N VAL A 45 -1.29 16.13 5.70
CA VAL A 45 -1.36 17.56 6.08
C VAL A 45 -2.41 17.78 7.16
N LYS A 46 -3.61 17.20 7.02
CA LYS A 46 -4.66 17.27 8.05
C LYS A 46 -4.19 16.68 9.38
N ALA A 47 -3.62 15.47 9.35
CA ALA A 47 -3.10 14.81 10.55
C ALA A 47 -1.97 15.62 11.23
N ILE A 48 -1.16 16.33 10.44
CA ILE A 48 -0.09 17.19 10.97
C ILE A 48 -0.68 18.45 11.63
N GLN A 49 -1.70 19.07 11.04
CA GLN A 49 -2.38 20.21 11.66
C GLN A 49 -3.05 19.82 12.98
N GLU A 50 -3.70 18.66 13.02
CA GLU A 50 -4.27 18.10 14.25
C GLU A 50 -3.18 17.87 15.31
N HIS A 51 -2.06 17.26 14.93
CA HIS A 51 -0.92 17.07 15.84
C HIS A 51 -0.36 18.40 16.34
N LYS A 52 -0.16 19.38 15.44
CA LYS A 52 0.32 20.72 15.81
C LYS A 52 -0.61 21.36 16.84
N TRP A 53 -1.92 21.33 16.59
CA TRP A 53 -2.91 21.87 17.53
C TRP A 53 -2.81 21.18 18.89
N LEU A 54 -2.78 19.85 18.93
CA LEU A 54 -2.64 19.10 20.19
C LEU A 54 -1.35 19.40 20.94
N GLN A 55 -0.24 19.64 20.23
CA GLN A 55 1.03 20.02 20.87
C GLN A 55 1.01 21.46 21.38
N SER A 56 0.38 22.38 20.65
CA SER A 56 0.21 23.77 21.10
C SER A 56 -0.63 23.85 22.37
N GLU A 57 -1.74 23.10 22.43
CA GLU A 57 -2.60 23.02 23.61
C GLU A 57 -1.82 22.50 24.83
N LYS A 58 -1.02 21.44 24.66
CA LYS A 58 -0.18 20.88 25.73
C LYS A 58 0.91 21.83 26.20
N ALA A 59 1.47 22.63 25.30
CA ALA A 59 2.54 23.56 25.60
C ALA A 59 2.04 24.91 26.14
N GLY A 60 0.73 25.19 26.04
CA GLY A 60 0.16 26.50 26.36
C GLY A 60 0.67 27.63 25.46
N ARG A 61 1.24 27.30 24.29
CA ARG A 61 1.79 28.25 23.31
C ARG A 61 1.82 27.64 21.91
N ASP A 62 1.91 28.46 20.87
CA ASP A 62 2.17 27.91 19.52
C ASP A 62 3.56 27.25 19.48
N VAL A 63 3.58 25.98 19.09
CA VAL A 63 4.81 25.20 18.88
C VAL A 63 5.36 25.35 17.46
N GLY A 64 4.62 26.00 16.56
CA GLY A 64 5.10 26.36 15.24
C GLY A 64 5.44 25.15 14.35
N PRO A 65 6.40 25.30 13.41
CA PRO A 65 6.74 24.27 12.42
C PRO A 65 7.48 23.06 13.02
N GLU A 66 8.01 23.16 14.23
CA GLU A 66 8.72 22.05 14.90
C GLU A 66 7.82 20.84 15.14
N ALA A 67 6.53 21.08 15.42
CA ALA A 67 5.56 19.99 15.59
C ALA A 67 5.29 19.21 14.30
N ALA A 68 5.34 19.88 13.15
CA ALA A 68 5.22 19.23 11.85
C ALA A 68 6.43 18.33 11.57
N GLN A 69 7.64 18.80 11.87
CA GLN A 69 8.86 18.00 11.74
C GLN A 69 8.85 16.80 12.70
N ASP A 70 8.40 17.01 13.94
CA ASP A 70 8.22 15.94 14.91
C ASP A 70 7.25 14.86 14.39
N TRP A 71 6.12 15.29 13.83
CA TRP A 71 5.13 14.36 13.29
C TRP A 71 5.69 13.55 12.12
N ASN A 72 6.36 14.24 11.18
CA ASN A 72 7.00 13.59 10.03
C ASN A 72 8.02 12.53 10.47
N ARG A 73 8.83 12.82 11.50
CA ARG A 73 9.81 11.89 12.03
C ARG A 73 9.17 10.68 12.73
N ARG A 74 8.09 10.90 13.49
CA ARG A 74 7.53 9.88 14.39
C ARG A 74 6.41 9.04 13.77
N TYR A 75 5.59 9.64 12.92
CA TYR A 75 4.31 9.05 12.52
C TYR A 75 4.17 8.83 11.01
N TRP A 76 4.98 9.49 10.18
CA TRP A 76 4.85 9.42 8.72
C TRP A 76 4.84 7.99 8.19
N LEU A 77 5.84 7.18 8.56
CA LEU A 77 5.96 5.82 8.03
C LEU A 77 4.72 4.99 8.35
N ARG A 78 4.28 5.01 9.61
CA ARG A 78 3.10 4.28 10.07
C ARG A 78 1.83 4.77 9.36
N PHE A 79 1.65 6.08 9.29
CA PHE A 79 0.53 6.71 8.60
C PHE A 79 0.47 6.28 7.13
N TYR A 80 1.59 6.38 6.42
CA TYR A 80 1.73 5.99 5.03
C TYR A 80 1.39 4.50 4.82
N ARG A 81 1.91 3.60 5.67
CA ARG A 81 1.64 2.17 5.59
C ARG A 81 0.18 1.83 5.87
N GLN A 82 -0.48 2.52 6.79
CA GLN A 82 -1.91 2.36 7.03
C GLN A 82 -2.72 2.69 5.77
N ARG A 83 -2.44 3.83 5.11
CA ARG A 83 -3.11 4.18 3.85
C ARG A 83 -2.81 3.17 2.75
N PHE A 84 -1.58 2.66 2.70
CA PHE A 84 -1.21 1.63 1.74
C PHE A 84 -2.02 0.34 1.95
N VAL A 85 -2.20 -0.11 3.19
CA VAL A 85 -3.01 -1.33 3.44
C VAL A 85 -4.50 -1.10 3.16
N GLN A 86 -5.05 0.07 3.49
CA GLN A 86 -6.43 0.43 3.09
C GLN A 86 -6.62 0.34 1.57
N HIS A 87 -5.61 0.78 0.82
CA HIS A 87 -5.59 0.69 -0.64
C HIS A 87 -5.56 -0.75 -1.16
N LEU A 88 -4.68 -1.58 -0.59
CA LEU A 88 -4.53 -2.99 -0.94
C LEU A 88 -5.80 -3.80 -0.64
N ARG A 89 -6.49 -3.49 0.47
CA ARG A 89 -7.79 -4.08 0.84
C ARG A 89 -8.95 -3.55 0.00
N GLY A 90 -8.77 -2.38 -0.62
CA GLY A 90 -9.81 -1.74 -1.42
C GLY A 90 -10.82 -0.94 -0.63
N GLU A 91 -10.47 -0.55 0.59
CA GLU A 91 -11.29 0.25 1.50
C GLU A 91 -11.31 1.72 1.04
N ALA A 92 -10.18 2.22 0.54
CA ALA A 92 -10.04 3.56 -0.01
C ALA A 92 -9.04 3.58 -1.16
N PHE A 93 -9.33 4.32 -2.22
CA PHE A 93 -8.40 4.52 -3.32
C PHE A 93 -7.51 5.75 -3.06
N PHE A 94 -6.20 5.59 -3.22
CA PHE A 94 -5.21 6.66 -3.03
C PHE A 94 -4.39 6.80 -4.30
N GLU A 95 -4.30 8.01 -4.84
CA GLU A 95 -3.65 8.27 -6.12
C GLU A 95 -2.16 7.92 -6.09
N GLU A 96 -1.47 8.13 -4.98
CA GLU A 96 -0.04 7.88 -4.82
C GLU A 96 0.34 6.39 -4.93
N PHE A 97 -0.62 5.48 -4.78
CA PHE A 97 -0.37 4.04 -4.91
C PHE A 97 -0.72 3.45 -6.27
N GLY A 98 -1.38 4.24 -7.14
CA GLY A 98 -1.79 3.80 -8.47
C GLY A 98 -2.94 2.79 -8.46
N THR A 99 -3.32 2.30 -9.64
CA THR A 99 -4.42 1.33 -9.79
C THR A 99 -3.95 -0.12 -9.74
N GLU A 100 -2.65 -0.36 -9.93
CA GLU A 100 -2.07 -1.69 -10.07
C GLU A 100 -2.06 -2.50 -8.76
N CYS A 101 -2.13 -1.83 -7.61
CA CYS A 101 -2.19 -2.48 -6.30
C CYS A 101 -3.53 -2.27 -5.58
N TYR A 102 -4.47 -1.53 -6.19
CA TYR A 102 -5.79 -1.35 -5.61
C TYR A 102 -6.54 -2.68 -5.57
N ARG A 103 -7.12 -3.01 -4.41
CA ARG A 103 -7.84 -4.28 -4.19
C ARG A 103 -6.99 -5.53 -4.44
N LEU A 104 -5.66 -5.45 -4.33
CA LEU A 104 -4.77 -6.59 -4.54
C LEU A 104 -5.13 -7.79 -3.64
N VAL A 105 -5.58 -7.54 -2.41
CA VAL A 105 -6.03 -8.59 -1.47
C VAL A 105 -7.28 -9.30 -2.00
N ALA A 106 -8.27 -8.54 -2.45
CA ALA A 106 -9.50 -9.09 -3.03
C ALA A 106 -9.26 -9.75 -4.40
N GLY A 107 -8.16 -9.42 -5.07
CA GLY A 107 -7.75 -9.96 -6.38
C GLY A 107 -7.20 -11.39 -6.35
N GLY A 108 -7.17 -12.04 -5.18
CA GLY A 108 -6.77 -13.45 -5.06
C GLY A 108 -5.29 -13.67 -4.83
N LEU A 109 -4.66 -12.83 -3.98
CA LEU A 109 -3.32 -13.14 -3.48
C LEU A 109 -3.35 -14.53 -2.82
N THR A 110 -2.63 -15.48 -3.39
CA THR A 110 -2.75 -16.94 -3.15
C THR A 110 -2.29 -17.43 -1.77
N ALA A 111 -1.92 -16.54 -0.86
CA ALA A 111 -1.53 -16.90 0.49
C ALA A 111 -2.76 -17.24 1.35
N SER A 112 -2.57 -18.08 2.38
CA SER A 112 -3.63 -18.30 3.38
C SER A 112 -4.04 -16.97 4.00
N GLY A 113 -5.35 -16.70 4.11
CA GLY A 113 -5.90 -15.42 4.59
C GLY A 113 -5.28 -14.96 5.91
N GLU A 114 -5.07 -15.87 6.85
CA GLU A 114 -4.49 -15.54 8.18
C GLU A 114 -3.04 -15.01 8.11
N ILE A 115 -2.17 -15.62 7.29
CA ILE A 115 -0.78 -15.15 7.12
C ILE A 115 -0.79 -13.78 6.43
N LEU A 116 -1.65 -13.61 5.42
CA LEU A 116 -1.77 -12.34 4.72
C LEU A 116 -2.23 -11.24 5.67
N ASP A 117 -3.31 -11.45 6.42
CA ASP A 117 -3.84 -10.47 7.36
C ASP A 117 -2.80 -10.10 8.43
N THR A 118 -2.12 -11.10 8.99
CA THR A 118 -1.06 -10.85 9.99
C THR A 118 0.12 -10.07 9.40
N VAL A 119 0.51 -10.36 8.15
CA VAL A 119 1.55 -9.58 7.46
C VAL A 119 1.08 -8.15 7.22
N LEU A 120 -0.16 -7.95 6.77
CA LEU A 120 -0.72 -6.62 6.54
C LEU A 120 -0.78 -5.79 7.82
N ASP A 121 -1.20 -6.39 8.94
CA ASP A 121 -1.25 -5.70 10.23
C ASP A 121 0.14 -5.24 10.68
N LYS A 122 1.15 -6.09 10.53
CA LYS A 122 2.55 -5.70 10.81
C LYS A 122 3.06 -4.62 9.89
N VAL A 123 2.70 -4.66 8.61
CA VAL A 123 3.03 -3.59 7.67
C VAL A 123 2.39 -2.27 8.09
N GLN A 124 1.13 -2.29 8.55
CA GLN A 124 0.46 -1.10 9.11
C GLN A 124 1.17 -0.54 10.34
N GLU A 125 1.83 -1.39 11.14
CA GLU A 125 2.65 -0.98 12.29
C GLU A 125 4.01 -0.39 11.88
N GLY A 126 4.39 -0.50 10.60
CA GLY A 126 5.64 0.02 10.06
C GLY A 126 6.70 -1.05 9.79
N ALA A 127 6.36 -2.34 9.91
CA ALA A 127 7.32 -3.41 9.72
C ALA A 127 7.85 -3.45 8.27
N GLU A 128 9.17 -3.55 8.12
CA GLU A 128 9.84 -3.68 6.83
C GLU A 128 10.05 -5.16 6.46
N ASN A 129 10.39 -5.43 5.20
CA ASN A 129 10.53 -6.81 4.69
C ASN A 129 11.47 -7.69 5.54
N LEU A 130 12.58 -7.15 6.03
CA LEU A 130 13.54 -7.91 6.83
C LEU A 130 12.92 -8.33 8.18
N GLU A 131 12.22 -7.42 8.83
CA GLU A 131 11.53 -7.68 10.11
C GLU A 131 10.45 -8.74 9.93
N LEU A 132 9.68 -8.66 8.84
CA LEU A 132 8.66 -9.65 8.49
C LEU A 132 9.27 -11.03 8.20
N ILE A 133 10.40 -11.10 7.51
CA ILE A 133 11.13 -12.37 7.27
C ILE A 133 11.63 -12.97 8.60
N CYS A 134 12.24 -12.15 9.46
CA CYS A 134 12.71 -12.59 10.77
C CYS A 134 11.56 -13.07 11.66
N TRP A 135 10.45 -12.33 11.68
CA TRP A 135 9.23 -12.70 12.39
C TRP A 135 8.66 -14.04 11.91
N ALA A 136 8.52 -14.20 10.59
CA ALA A 136 8.01 -15.44 9.99
C ALA A 136 8.90 -16.65 10.33
N ARG A 137 10.22 -16.48 10.32
CA ARG A 137 11.17 -17.52 10.73
C ARG A 137 10.98 -17.89 12.20
N HIS A 138 10.85 -16.90 13.10
CA HIS A 138 10.66 -17.14 14.53
C HIS A 138 9.37 -17.92 14.81
N HIS A 139 8.29 -17.61 14.07
CA HIS A 139 6.98 -18.24 14.23
C HIS A 139 6.78 -19.50 13.36
N ARG A 140 7.84 -19.96 12.68
CA ARG A 140 7.82 -21.15 11.80
C ARG A 140 6.74 -21.09 10.71
N LEU A 141 6.46 -19.91 10.19
CA LEU A 141 5.50 -19.74 9.10
C LEU A 141 6.10 -20.24 7.76
N PRO A 142 5.25 -20.67 6.81
CA PRO A 142 5.67 -21.03 5.45
C PRO A 142 6.43 -19.88 4.76
N ARG A 143 7.77 -19.99 4.71
CA ARG A 143 8.65 -18.95 4.17
C ARG A 143 8.27 -18.53 2.75
N ASP A 144 7.92 -19.50 1.90
CA ASP A 144 7.61 -19.23 0.51
C ASP A 144 6.34 -18.38 0.36
N GLN A 145 5.31 -18.64 1.18
CA GLN A 145 4.09 -17.83 1.18
C GLN A 145 4.37 -16.41 1.65
N VAL A 146 5.16 -16.24 2.71
CA VAL A 146 5.54 -14.90 3.19
C VAL A 146 6.34 -14.16 2.11
N LEU A 147 7.28 -14.82 1.44
CA LEU A 147 8.03 -14.20 0.34
C LEU A 147 7.16 -13.84 -0.86
N GLU A 148 6.15 -14.65 -1.20
CA GLU A 148 5.18 -14.32 -2.24
C GLU A 148 4.36 -13.08 -1.87
N ILE A 149 3.89 -12.98 -0.62
CA ILE A 149 3.19 -11.80 -0.12
C ILE A 149 4.11 -10.58 -0.21
N LEU A 150 5.32 -10.63 0.35
CA LEU A 150 6.25 -9.48 0.34
C LEU A 150 6.61 -9.02 -1.07
N LYS A 151 6.76 -9.95 -2.02
CA LYS A 151 6.98 -9.64 -3.44
C LYS A 151 5.78 -8.92 -4.05
N ALA A 152 4.57 -9.38 -3.76
CA ALA A 152 3.34 -8.77 -4.27
C ALA A 152 3.10 -7.37 -3.69
N LEU A 153 3.34 -7.18 -2.39
CA LEU A 153 3.18 -5.89 -1.73
C LEU A 153 4.23 -4.86 -2.19
N ASN A 154 5.44 -5.34 -2.54
CA ASN A 154 6.55 -4.50 -3.02
C ASN A 154 6.82 -3.27 -2.13
N ILE A 155 6.75 -3.47 -0.81
CA ILE A 155 6.82 -2.47 0.27
C ILE A 155 8.08 -1.59 0.18
N ASN A 156 9.22 -2.20 -0.15
CA ASN A 156 10.51 -1.54 -0.19
C ASN A 156 10.66 -0.57 -1.37
N SER A 157 10.02 -0.87 -2.50
CA SER A 157 10.05 0.01 -3.69
C SER A 157 9.03 1.15 -3.61
N ARG A 158 8.06 1.02 -2.69
CA ARG A 158 6.98 2.00 -2.47
C ARG A 158 7.31 2.85 -1.25
N ARG A 159 8.23 3.80 -1.43
CA ARG A 159 8.59 4.80 -0.43
C ARG A 159 8.14 6.17 -0.91
N LEU A 160 7.35 6.84 -0.09
CA LEU A 160 6.91 8.21 -0.32
C LEU A 160 7.59 9.09 0.75
N PRO A 161 8.25 10.20 0.37
CA PRO A 161 8.80 11.11 1.36
C PRO A 161 7.68 11.79 2.15
N PRO A 162 7.92 12.20 3.41
CA PRO A 162 6.93 12.97 4.16
C PRO A 162 6.58 14.27 3.43
N PRO A 163 5.37 14.81 3.64
CA PRO A 163 4.98 16.10 3.09
C PRO A 163 5.97 17.18 3.53
N ARG A 164 6.34 18.06 2.59
CA ARG A 164 7.01 19.31 2.92
C ARG A 164 5.99 20.23 3.56
N ILE A 165 6.37 20.83 4.68
CA ILE A 165 5.56 21.81 5.38
C ILE A 165 6.41 23.07 5.42
N ASP A 166 6.05 23.97 4.51
CA ASP A 166 6.48 25.35 4.38
C ASP A 166 5.73 26.27 5.35
#